data_AF-A0A6A0H2R4-F1
#
_entry.id   AF-A0A6A0H2R4-F1
#
_cell.length_a   1.000
_cell.length_b   1.000
_cell.length_c   1.000
_cell.angle_alpha   90.00
_cell.angle_beta   90.00
_cell.angle_gamma   90.00
#
_symmetry.space_group_name_H-M   'P 1'
#
loop_
_entity.id
_entity.type
_entity.pdbx_description
1 polymer ?
#
loop_
_entity_poly.entity_id
_entity_poly.type
_entity_poly.pdbx_seq_one_letter_code
_entity_poly.pdbx_strand_id
1 'polypeptide(L)'
;MKAVVWTDVFQTIVIVLGVIVIVISTTVIAGGPVQVWRIGSEYHRTDALECVKTVQVLYLNMIGVVFILTLLILGGLCIFAVYAGCDPITLGLISRKDQILPYFVIDYLGFLHGIPGLFVACLVCGTLR
;
A
#
# COMPACT_ATOMS: atom_id res chain seq x y z
N MET A 1 20.74 -5.53 -6.32
CA MET A 1 19.58 -4.62 -6.10
C MET A 1 18.68 -4.46 -7.30
N LYS A 2 19.22 -4.38 -8.53
CA LYS A 2 18.42 -4.18 -9.75
C LYS A 2 17.28 -5.20 -9.94
N ALA A 3 17.52 -6.46 -9.59
CA ALA A 3 16.51 -7.51 -9.72
C ALA A 3 15.27 -7.31 -8.83
N VAL A 4 15.42 -6.76 -7.62
CA VAL A 4 14.30 -6.66 -6.65
C VAL A 4 13.45 -5.42 -6.90
N VAL A 5 14.10 -4.30 -7.21
CA VAL A 5 13.41 -3.08 -7.67
C VAL A 5 12.61 -3.38 -8.93
N TRP A 6 13.20 -4.16 -9.84
CA TRP A 6 12.51 -4.57 -11.05
C TRP A 6 11.34 -5.52 -10.76
N THR A 7 11.45 -6.45 -9.80
CA THR A 7 10.31 -7.28 -9.39
C THR A 7 9.24 -6.47 -8.66
N ASP A 8 9.57 -5.42 -7.91
CA ASP A 8 8.59 -4.57 -7.22
C ASP A 8 7.80 -3.68 -8.19
N VAL A 9 8.49 -3.11 -9.19
CA VAL A 9 7.86 -2.38 -10.30
C VAL A 9 6.97 -3.31 -11.11
N PHE A 10 7.46 -4.50 -11.45
CA PHE A 10 6.68 -5.50 -12.17
C PHE A 10 5.47 -5.97 -11.35
N GLN A 11 5.66 -6.22 -10.05
CA GLN A 11 4.62 -6.62 -9.11
C GLN A 11 3.53 -5.55 -9.00
N THR A 12 3.90 -4.27 -8.97
CA THR A 12 2.93 -3.17 -8.94
C THR A 12 2.11 -3.11 -10.23
N ILE A 13 2.75 -3.31 -11.39
CA ILE A 13 2.05 -3.37 -12.69
C ILE A 13 1.07 -4.56 -12.73
N VAL A 14 1.51 -5.74 -12.28
CA VAL A 14 0.67 -6.95 -12.25
C VAL A 14 -0.53 -6.76 -11.31
N ILE A 15 -0.34 -6.13 -10.15
CA ILE A 15 -1.43 -5.83 -9.21
C ILE A 15 -2.42 -4.86 -9.84
N VAL A 16 -1.96 -3.77 -10.47
CA VAL A 16 -2.84 -2.79 -11.10
C VAL A 16 -3.66 -3.42 -12.23
N LEU A 17 -3.02 -4.21 -13.09
CA LEU A 17 -3.72 -4.93 -14.17
C LEU A 17 -4.73 -5.94 -13.62
N GLY A 18 -4.36 -6.70 -12.59
CA GLY A 18 -5.26 -7.64 -11.93
C GLY A 18 -6.47 -6.96 -11.32
N VAL A 19 -6.27 -5.82 -10.64
CA VAL A 19 -7.36 -5.02 -10.08
C VAL A 19 -8.28 -4.48 -11.18
N ILE A 20 -7.73 -3.98 -12.29
CA ILE A 20 -8.53 -3.52 -13.44
C ILE A 20 -9.39 -4.65 -14.01
N VAL A 21 -8.81 -5.84 -14.21
CA VAL A 21 -9.54 -7.02 -14.71
C VAL A 21 -10.64 -7.45 -13.74
N ILE A 22 -10.36 -7.47 -12.44
CA ILE A 22 -11.35 -7.79 -11.41
C ILE A 22 -12.50 -6.79 -11.45
N VAL A 23 -12.22 -5.49 -11.51
CA VAL A 23 -13.25 -4.45 -11.53
C VAL A 23 -14.12 -4.57 -12.78
N ILE A 24 -13.52 -4.76 -13.96
CA ILE A 24 -14.26 -4.92 -15.22
C ILE A 24 -15.11 -6.20 -15.18
N SER A 25 -14.51 -7.34 -14.83
CA SER A 25 -15.22 -8.63 -14.80
C SER A 25 -16.38 -8.61 -13.81
N THR A 26 -16.17 -8.02 -12.63
CA THR A 26 -17.21 -7.86 -11.61
C THR A 26 -18.33 -6.95 -12.10
N THR A 27 -17.98 -5.87 -12.80
CA THR A 27 -18.97 -4.93 -13.36
C THR A 27 -19.80 -5.58 -14.45
N VAL A 28 -19.21 -6.43 -15.29
CA VAL A 28 -19.93 -7.15 -16.35
C VAL A 28 -20.84 -8.23 -15.75
N ILE A 29 -20.37 -9.01 -14.78
CA ILE A 29 -21.15 -10.05 -14.10
C ILE A 29 -22.34 -9.44 -13.33
N ALA A 30 -22.13 -8.28 -12.71
CA ALA A 30 -23.17 -7.57 -11.99
C ALA A 30 -24.21 -6.90 -12.91
N GLY A 31 -24.09 -6.98 -14.24
CA GLY A 31 -25.03 -6.39 -15.19
C GLY A 31 -24.81 -4.90 -15.48
N GLY A 32 -23.62 -4.39 -15.21
CA GLY A 32 -23.18 -3.03 -15.53
C GLY A 32 -22.85 -2.16 -14.31
N PRO A 33 -22.12 -1.05 -14.51
CA PRO A 33 -21.63 -0.20 -13.41
C PRO A 33 -22.77 0.46 -12.61
N VAL A 34 -23.88 0.77 -13.29
CA VAL A 34 -25.09 1.30 -12.65
C VAL A 34 -25.75 0.25 -11.76
N GLN A 35 -25.76 -1.02 -12.18
CA GLN A 35 -26.34 -2.11 -11.39
C GLN A 35 -25.47 -2.43 -10.18
N VAL A 36 -24.13 -2.39 -10.30
CA VAL A 36 -23.19 -2.49 -9.16
C VAL A 36 -23.48 -1.41 -8.12
N TRP A 37 -23.61 -0.15 -8.57
CA TRP A 37 -23.96 0.96 -7.70
C TRP A 37 -25.33 0.77 -7.04
N ARG A 38 -26.31 0.25 -7.79
CA ARG A 38 -27.66 -0.02 -7.30
C ARG A 38 -27.67 -1.12 -6.24
N ILE A 39 -26.98 -2.24 -6.48
CA ILE A 39 -26.87 -3.36 -5.52
C ILE A 39 -26.16 -2.89 -4.24
N GLY A 40 -25.09 -2.09 -4.36
CA GLY A 40 -24.43 -1.48 -3.21
C GLY A 40 -25.35 -0.52 -2.43
N SER A 41 -26.23 0.21 -3.12
CA SER A 41 -27.23 1.07 -2.48
C SER A 41 -28.40 0.30 -1.86
N GLU A 42 -28.68 -0.91 -2.34
CA GLU A 42 -29.81 -1.76 -1.92
C GLU A 42 -29.44 -2.59 -0.68
N TYR A 43 -28.19 -3.05 -0.58
CA TYR A 43 -27.62 -3.66 0.65
C TYR A 43 -27.64 -2.71 1.86
N HIS A 44 -27.75 -1.40 1.61
CA HIS A 44 -27.78 -0.34 2.61
C HIS A 44 -29.16 -0.16 3.28
N ARG A 45 -30.21 -0.82 2.78
CA ARG A 45 -31.61 -0.52 3.17
C ARG A 45 -32.15 -1.39 4.31
N THR A 46 -31.44 -2.43 4.74
CA THR A 46 -31.87 -3.32 5.84
C THR A 46 -31.40 -2.86 7.23
N ASP A 47 -30.41 -1.94 7.32
CA ASP A 47 -29.85 -1.45 8.59
C ASP A 47 -30.00 0.09 8.69
N ALA A 48 -31.20 0.54 9.04
CA ALA A 48 -31.59 1.97 9.03
C ALA A 48 -30.81 2.91 9.97
N LEU A 49 -29.90 2.40 10.81
CA LEU A 49 -29.05 3.22 11.72
C LEU A 49 -27.57 3.32 11.26
N GLU A 50 -27.11 2.51 10.29
CA GLU A 50 -25.72 2.51 9.79
C GLU A 50 -25.58 3.02 8.34
N CYS A 51 -26.70 3.41 7.72
CA CYS A 51 -26.88 3.84 6.32
C CYS A 51 -26.16 5.17 5.91
N VAL A 52 -25.14 5.61 6.63
CA VAL A 52 -24.21 6.67 6.15
C VAL A 52 -22.76 6.25 6.33
N LYS A 53 -22.47 5.43 7.34
CA LYS A 53 -21.09 5.05 7.68
C LYS A 53 -20.53 4.03 6.71
N THR A 54 -21.30 3.06 6.22
CA THR A 54 -20.74 1.95 5.43
C THR A 54 -20.25 2.38 4.05
N VAL A 55 -21.03 3.16 3.28
CA VAL A 55 -20.59 3.68 1.97
C VAL A 55 -19.48 4.72 2.14
N GLN A 56 -19.56 5.58 3.16
CA GLN A 56 -18.50 6.55 3.46
C GLN A 56 -17.20 5.84 3.87
N VAL A 57 -17.26 4.78 4.67
CA VAL A 57 -16.09 3.98 5.09
C VAL A 57 -15.53 3.19 3.90
N LEU A 58 -16.37 2.65 3.02
CA LEU A 58 -15.92 2.00 1.79
C LEU A 58 -15.19 2.98 0.87
N TYR A 59 -15.74 4.18 0.67
CA TYR A 59 -15.12 5.22 -0.15
C TYR A 59 -13.86 5.80 0.51
N LEU A 60 -13.87 5.98 1.83
CA LEU A 60 -12.73 6.43 2.63
C LEU A 60 -11.61 5.39 2.69
N ASN A 61 -11.95 4.10 2.71
CA ASN A 61 -11.00 3.00 2.59
C ASN A 61 -10.42 2.94 1.17
N MET A 62 -11.24 3.08 0.14
CA MET A 62 -10.78 3.05 -1.25
C MET A 62 -9.83 4.23 -1.55
N ILE A 63 -10.20 5.46 -1.13
CA ILE A 63 -9.32 6.62 -1.27
C ILE A 63 -8.08 6.51 -0.38
N GLY A 64 -8.23 5.97 0.84
CA GLY A 64 -7.14 5.77 1.79
C GLY A 64 -6.10 4.78 1.29
N VAL A 65 -6.54 3.65 0.71
CA VAL A 65 -5.64 2.64 0.12
C VAL A 65 -4.92 3.22 -1.10
N VAL A 66 -5.63 3.93 -2.00
CA VAL A 66 -4.98 4.58 -3.16
C VAL A 66 -3.94 5.61 -2.71
N PHE A 67 -4.26 6.41 -1.68
CA PHE A 67 -3.37 7.40 -1.11
C PHE A 67 -2.14 6.77 -0.41
N ILE A 68 -2.34 5.72 0.39
CA ILE A 68 -1.24 4.98 1.04
C ILE A 68 -0.34 4.32 -0.01
N LEU A 69 -0.90 3.69 -1.04
CA LEU A 69 -0.13 3.07 -2.11
C LEU A 69 0.69 4.10 -2.89
N THR A 70 0.13 5.29 -3.17
CA THR A 70 0.89 6.37 -3.82
C THR A 70 2.02 6.90 -2.95
N LEU A 71 1.81 7.05 -1.64
CA LEU A 71 2.87 7.44 -0.70
C LEU A 71 3.97 6.38 -0.58
N LEU A 72 3.62 5.09 -0.58
CA LEU A 72 4.60 3.99 -0.54
C LEU A 72 5.46 3.96 -1.80
N ILE A 73 4.86 4.16 -2.98
CA ILE A 73 5.60 4.21 -4.25
C ILE A 73 6.54 5.42 -4.29
N LEU A 74 6.06 6.60 -3.86
CA LEU A 74 6.90 7.80 -3.75
C LEU A 74 8.04 7.62 -2.75
N GLY A 75 7.76 7.03 -1.58
CA GLY A 75 8.77 6.70 -0.57
C GLY A 75 9.84 5.74 -1.11
N GLY A 76 9.43 4.68 -1.82
CA GLY A 76 10.34 3.75 -2.49
C GLY A 76 11.22 4.41 -3.55
N LEU A 77 10.66 5.34 -4.33
CA LEU A 77 11.40 6.10 -5.34
C LEU A 77 12.44 7.03 -4.70
N CYS A 78 12.09 7.70 -3.60
CA CYS A 78 13.03 8.53 -2.83
C CYS A 78 14.20 7.72 -2.29
N ILE A 79 13.93 6.54 -1.70
CA ILE A 79 14.97 5.62 -1.21
C ILE A 79 15.88 5.19 -2.36
N PHE A 80 15.30 4.87 -3.53
CA PHE A 80 16.07 4.51 -4.72
C PHE A 80 16.96 5.65 -5.22
N ALA A 81 16.46 6.89 -5.23
CA ALA A 81 17.22 8.06 -5.66
C ALA A 81 18.39 8.37 -4.73
N VAL A 82 18.20 8.23 -3.41
CA VAL A 82 19.25 8.44 -2.40
C VAL A 82 20.37 7.41 -2.51
N TYR A 83 20.03 6.12 -2.67
CA TYR A 83 21.01 5.03 -2.70
C TYR A 83 21.43 4.63 -4.12
N ALA A 84 21.19 5.47 -5.13
CA ALA A 84 21.55 5.18 -6.52
C ALA A 84 23.08 5.08 -6.75
N GLY A 85 23.88 5.79 -5.96
CA GLY A 85 25.35 5.83 -6.08
C GLY A 85 26.10 5.01 -5.02
N CYS A 86 25.58 4.93 -3.80
CA CYS A 86 26.19 4.18 -2.69
C CYS A 86 25.10 3.40 -1.97
N ASP A 87 24.98 2.11 -2.26
CA ASP A 87 23.99 1.28 -1.61
C ASP A 87 24.53 0.64 -0.31
N PRO A 88 23.73 0.61 0.77
CA PRO A 88 24.17 0.10 2.07
C PRO A 88 24.37 -1.43 2.10
N ILE A 89 23.88 -2.14 1.07
CA ILE A 89 24.06 -3.59 0.93
C ILE A 89 25.50 -3.91 0.48
N THR A 90 26.01 -3.21 -0.54
CA THR A 90 27.37 -3.41 -1.06
C THR A 90 28.42 -2.93 -0.06
N LEU A 91 28.07 -1.94 0.78
CA LEU A 91 28.90 -1.49 1.91
C LEU A 91 28.93 -2.47 3.08
N GLY A 92 28.16 -3.57 3.05
CA GLY A 92 28.15 -4.58 4.11
C GLY A 92 27.49 -4.14 5.41
N LEU A 93 26.82 -2.98 5.43
CA LEU A 93 26.11 -2.47 6.60
C LEU A 93 24.82 -3.25 6.87
N ILE A 94 24.24 -3.86 5.83
CA ILE A 94 22.98 -4.60 5.89
C ILE A 94 23.10 -5.89 5.07
N SER A 95 22.87 -7.04 5.70
CA SER A 95 22.98 -8.36 5.03
C SER A 95 21.71 -8.75 4.26
N ARG A 96 20.56 -8.15 4.62
CA ARG A 96 19.22 -8.62 4.24
C ARG A 96 18.36 -7.47 3.68
N LYS A 97 17.67 -7.72 2.56
CA LYS A 97 16.98 -6.66 1.77
C LYS A 97 15.75 -6.08 2.46
N ASP A 98 15.11 -6.87 3.32
CA ASP A 98 13.98 -6.50 4.17
C ASP A 98 14.34 -5.41 5.21
N GLN A 99 15.63 -5.21 5.49
CA GLN A 99 16.11 -4.27 6.49
C GLN A 99 16.43 -2.87 5.92
N ILE A 100 16.37 -2.68 4.60
CA ILE A 100 16.61 -1.36 3.98
C ILE A 100 15.63 -0.30 4.49
N LEU A 101 14.35 -0.66 4.60
CA LEU A 101 13.30 0.26 5.00
C LEU A 101 13.46 0.72 6.48
N PRO A 102 13.62 -0.17 7.47
CA PRO A 102 13.90 0.28 8.84
C PRO A 102 15.25 0.99 8.96
N TYR A 103 16.28 0.61 8.19
CA TYR A 103 17.56 1.33 8.17
C TYR A 103 17.40 2.77 7.68
N PHE A 104 16.67 2.99 6.58
CA PHE A 104 16.39 4.33 6.05
C PHE A 104 15.61 5.19 7.04
N VAL A 105 14.64 4.62 7.76
CA VAL A 105 13.89 5.34 8.80
C VAL A 105 14.79 5.75 9.96
N ILE A 106 15.72 4.90 10.38
CA ILE A 106 16.67 5.24 11.45
C ILE A 106 17.68 6.31 11.00
N ASP A 107 18.15 6.22 9.75
CA ASP A 107 19.15 7.12 9.18
C ASP A 107 18.60 8.54 8.94
N TYR A 108 17.40 8.66 8.36
CA TYR A 108 16.81 9.95 8.00
C TYR A 108 15.78 10.49 9.02
N LEU A 109 15.03 9.62 9.70
CA LEU A 109 14.06 10.03 10.72
C LEU A 109 14.59 9.87 12.15
N GLY A 110 15.86 9.47 12.33
CA GLY A 110 16.52 9.36 13.63
C GLY A 110 16.57 10.68 14.42
N PHE A 111 16.48 11.82 13.75
CA PHE A 111 16.39 13.14 14.39
C PHE A 111 15.11 13.31 15.24
N LEU A 112 14.05 12.57 14.92
CA LEU A 112 12.78 12.59 15.66
C LEU A 112 12.72 11.40 16.62
N HIS A 113 13.25 11.58 17.84
CA HIS A 113 13.20 10.58 18.91
C HIS A 113 11.74 10.10 19.17
N GLY A 114 11.44 8.87 18.77
CA GLY A 114 10.13 8.20 18.95
C GLY A 114 9.52 7.63 17.67
N ILE A 115 9.70 8.29 16.52
CA ILE A 115 9.11 7.84 15.24
C ILE A 115 9.71 6.51 14.74
N PRO A 116 11.04 6.30 14.80
CA PRO A 116 11.62 5.02 14.40
C PRO A 116 11.11 3.84 15.26
N GLY A 117 10.90 4.07 16.57
CA GLY A 117 10.37 3.05 17.49
C GLY A 117 8.92 2.68 17.17
N LEU A 118 8.08 3.66 16.87
CA LEU A 118 6.69 3.42 16.44
C LEU A 118 6.64 2.64 15.12
N PHE A 119 7.51 2.98 14.17
CA PHE A 119 7.58 2.30 12.87
C PHE A 119 7.93 0.82 13.02
N VAL A 120 8.98 0.50 13.79
CA VAL A 120 9.38 -0.88 14.04
C VAL A 120 8.29 -1.65 14.80
N ALA A 121 7.60 -1.02 15.76
CA ALA A 121 6.49 -1.64 16.47
C ALA A 121 5.34 -2.05 15.53
N CYS A 122 4.93 -1.17 14.61
CA CYS A 122 3.90 -1.49 13.62
C CYS A 122 4.31 -2.64 12.69
N LEU A 123 5.59 -2.67 12.27
CA LEU A 123 6.14 -3.71 11.39
C LEU A 123 6.10 -5.08 12.07
N VAL A 124 6.44 -5.13 13.36
CA VAL A 124 6.35 -6.35 14.18
C VAL A 124 4.91 -6.80 14.34
N CYS A 125 3.96 -5.89 14.60
CA CYS A 125 2.53 -6.24 14.67
C CYS A 125 1.98 -6.84 13.37
N GLY A 126 2.46 -6.39 12.21
CA GLY A 126 2.01 -6.90 10.90
C GLY A 126 2.65 -8.23 10.46
N THR A 127 3.75 -8.63 11.10
CA THR A 127 4.50 -9.85 10.73
C THR A 127 4.34 -11.00 11.74
N LEU A 128 3.86 -10.72 12.95
CA LEU A 128 3.42 -11.73 13.92
C LEU A 128 2.19 -12.48 13.36
N ARG A 129 2.37 -13.76 13.03
CA ARG A 129 1.29 -14.73 12.77
C ARG A 129 0.94 -15.48 14.05
#